data_AF-A0A9W2VQE5-F1
#
_entry.id   AF-A0A9W2VQE5-F1
#
_cell.length_a   1.000
_cell.length_b   1.000
_cell.length_c   1.000
_cell.angle_alpha   90.00
_cell.angle_beta   90.00
_cell.angle_gamma   90.00
#
_symmetry.space_group_name_H-M   'P 1'
#
loop_
_entity.id
_entity.type
_entity.pdbx_description
1 polymer ?
#
loop_
_entity_poly.entity_id
_entity_poly.type
_entity_poly.pdbx_seq_one_letter_code
_entity_poly.pdbx_strand_id
1 'polypeptide(L)'
;MAAAAELKLLEKSLGLSKGNKYSAQGERQIPVLQTNNGPSLTGLTTIAAHLVKQANKEYLLGSTAEEKAVVQQWLEYRVTRVDGHCSKDDVRTLLKDLNSYLEDKVYLTGYNFTLADILLYYGLHRFIQRQKILTADNLSKLSQQRWTFETTQDNVKRSDIDTVVSSCPR
;
A
#
# COMPACT_ATOMS: atom_id res chain seq x y z
N MET A 1 -14.89 8.37 -0.49
CA MET A 1 -15.20 6.93 -0.70
C MET A 1 -13.99 6.02 -0.96
N ALA A 2 -12.77 6.53 -1.20
CA ALA A 2 -11.62 5.66 -1.54
C ALA A 2 -11.10 4.78 -0.37
N ALA A 3 -10.96 5.34 0.84
CA ALA A 3 -10.28 4.67 1.95
C ALA A 3 -10.94 3.34 2.40
N ALA A 4 -12.28 3.27 2.44
CA ALA A 4 -12.97 2.04 2.82
C ALA A 4 -12.81 0.92 1.76
N ALA A 5 -12.68 1.28 0.48
CA ALA A 5 -12.41 0.31 -0.58
C ALA A 5 -10.97 -0.24 -0.48
N GLU A 6 -10.00 0.64 -0.20
CA GLU A 6 -8.60 0.26 0.05
C GLU A 6 -8.47 -0.70 1.25
N LEU A 7 -9.18 -0.42 2.35
CA LEU A 7 -9.20 -1.30 3.52
C LEU A 7 -9.81 -2.67 3.23
N LYS A 8 -10.88 -2.74 2.42
CA LYS A 8 -11.45 -4.01 1.97
C LYS A 8 -10.51 -4.80 1.07
N LEU A 9 -9.76 -4.12 0.20
CA LEU A 9 -8.72 -4.76 -0.63
C LEU A 9 -7.58 -5.29 0.24
N LEU A 10 -7.14 -4.50 1.23
CA LEU A 10 -6.15 -4.93 2.20
C LEU A 10 -6.63 -6.16 2.98
N GLU A 11 -7.82 -6.13 3.56
CA GLU A 11 -8.42 -7.26 4.29
C GLU A 11 -8.43 -8.54 3.46
N LYS A 12 -8.85 -8.44 2.19
CA LYS A 12 -8.81 -9.58 1.25
C LYS A 12 -7.38 -10.06 1.02
N SER A 13 -6.43 -9.16 0.77
CA SER A 13 -5.02 -9.51 0.52
C SER A 13 -4.33 -10.14 1.73
N LEU A 14 -4.78 -9.78 2.94
CA LEU A 14 -4.27 -10.35 4.18
C LEU A 14 -4.82 -11.76 4.44
N GLY A 15 -5.87 -12.18 3.73
CA GLY A 15 -6.52 -13.48 3.89
C GLY A 15 -7.58 -13.49 5.00
N LEU A 16 -8.06 -12.32 5.43
CA LEU A 16 -9.08 -12.22 6.46
C LEU A 16 -10.47 -12.55 5.88
N SER A 17 -11.28 -13.29 6.65
CA SER A 17 -12.67 -13.59 6.31
C SER A 17 -13.51 -12.30 6.29
N LYS A 18 -14.36 -12.12 5.27
CA LYS A 18 -15.23 -10.95 5.14
C LYS A 18 -16.13 -10.81 6.38
N GLY A 19 -15.80 -9.85 7.26
CA GLY A 19 -16.56 -9.61 8.49
C GLY A 19 -16.47 -8.18 9.00
N ASN A 20 -15.47 -7.41 8.58
CA ASN A 20 -15.26 -6.06 9.07
C ASN A 20 -16.27 -5.07 8.48
N LYS A 21 -16.87 -4.26 9.36
CA LYS A 21 -17.82 -3.21 8.98
C LYS A 21 -17.11 -1.86 9.02
N TYR A 22 -16.91 -1.30 7.84
CA TYR A 22 -16.32 0.03 7.67
C TYR A 22 -17.41 1.08 7.48
N SER A 23 -17.31 2.18 8.22
CA SER A 23 -18.07 3.42 8.00
C SER A 23 -17.11 4.58 7.77
N ALA A 24 -17.65 5.79 7.56
CA ALA A 24 -16.86 7.01 7.41
C ALA A 24 -17.42 8.09 8.33
N GLN A 25 -16.53 8.89 8.93
CA GLN A 25 -16.89 9.96 9.86
C GLN A 25 -16.38 11.32 9.36
N GLY A 26 -17.22 12.35 9.52
CA GLY A 26 -16.91 13.75 9.20
C GLY A 26 -16.86 14.08 7.71
N GLU A 27 -16.65 15.35 7.40
CA GLU A 27 -16.57 15.86 6.02
C GLU A 27 -15.38 15.26 5.24
N ARG A 28 -14.27 14.99 5.95
CA ARG A 28 -13.07 14.35 5.38
C ARG A 28 -13.25 12.86 5.12
N GLN A 29 -14.42 12.28 5.45
CA GLN A 29 -14.75 10.86 5.18
C GLN A 29 -13.69 9.90 5.76
N ILE A 30 -13.26 10.15 7.00
CA ILE A 30 -12.22 9.37 7.68
C ILE A 30 -12.79 7.97 7.97
N PRO A 31 -12.11 6.88 7.58
CA PRO A 31 -12.65 5.53 7.77
C PRO A 31 -12.71 5.17 9.25
N VAL A 32 -13.78 4.46 9.62
CA VAL A 32 -14.00 3.91 10.97
C VAL A 32 -14.29 2.42 10.85
N LEU A 33 -13.61 1.60 11.65
CA LEU A 33 -13.87 0.17 11.79
C LEU A 33 -14.64 -0.08 13.09
N GLN A 34 -15.82 -0.67 12.98
CA GLN A 34 -16.56 -1.17 14.14
C GLN A 34 -15.98 -2.51 14.57
N THR A 35 -15.33 -2.54 15.73
CA THR A 35 -14.79 -3.78 16.31
C THR A 35 -15.84 -4.44 17.17
N ASN A 36 -15.94 -5.78 17.11
CA ASN A 36 -16.87 -6.51 17.98
C ASN A 36 -16.40 -6.54 19.45
N ASN A 37 -15.09 -6.39 19.69
CA ASN A 37 -14.45 -6.56 21.00
C ASN A 37 -13.59 -5.34 21.39
N GLY A 38 -14.18 -4.14 21.46
CA GLY A 38 -13.45 -2.94 21.87
C GLY A 38 -14.01 -1.63 21.30
N PRO A 39 -13.32 -0.50 21.53
CA PRO A 39 -13.69 0.77 20.94
C PRO A 39 -13.48 0.76 19.42
N SER A 40 -14.35 1.45 18.70
CA SER A 40 -14.21 1.66 17.26
C SER A 40 -12.86 2.29 16.91
N LEU A 41 -12.22 1.78 15.87
CA LEU A 41 -10.93 2.28 15.39
C LEU A 41 -11.16 3.31 14.28
N THR A 42 -10.43 4.42 14.32
CA THR A 42 -10.58 5.51 13.34
C THR A 42 -9.25 5.81 12.66
N GLY A 43 -9.30 6.04 11.35
CA GLY A 43 -8.15 6.41 10.52
C GLY A 43 -7.59 5.25 9.71
N LEU A 44 -7.16 5.55 8.48
CA LEU A 44 -6.70 4.55 7.50
C LEU A 44 -5.55 3.69 8.03
N THR A 45 -4.49 4.35 8.52
CA THR A 45 -3.25 3.70 8.96
C THR A 45 -3.46 2.90 10.24
N THR A 46 -4.23 3.44 11.19
CA THR A 46 -4.64 2.75 12.42
C THR A 46 -5.41 1.47 12.13
N ILE A 47 -6.44 1.55 11.27
CA ILE A 47 -7.25 0.38 10.92
C ILE A 47 -6.40 -0.63 10.14
N ALA A 48 -5.58 -0.19 9.18
CA ALA A 48 -4.72 -1.08 8.41
C ALA A 48 -3.70 -1.83 9.29
N ALA A 49 -3.08 -1.15 10.25
CA ALA A 49 -2.19 -1.78 11.21
C ALA A 49 -2.93 -2.82 12.08
N HIS A 50 -4.16 -2.52 12.49
CA HIS A 50 -5.00 -3.48 13.20
C HIS A 50 -5.30 -4.73 12.35
N LEU A 51 -5.66 -4.57 11.07
CA LEU A 51 -5.91 -5.70 10.17
C LEU A 51 -4.66 -6.57 9.98
N VAL A 52 -3.48 -5.97 9.87
CA VAL A 52 -2.20 -6.70 9.79
C VAL A 52 -1.96 -7.55 11.04
N LYS A 53 -2.24 -6.99 12.23
CA LYS A 53 -2.16 -7.72 13.50
C LYS A 53 -3.18 -8.85 13.57
N GLN A 54 -4.42 -8.58 13.17
CA GLN A 54 -5.49 -9.58 13.12
C GLN A 54 -5.15 -10.76 12.20
N ALA A 55 -4.43 -10.50 11.09
CA ALA A 55 -3.98 -11.51 10.16
C ALA A 55 -2.72 -12.27 10.60
N ASN A 56 -2.19 -11.97 11.80
CA ASN A 56 -0.93 -12.51 12.31
C ASN A 56 0.27 -12.26 11.37
N LYS A 57 0.32 -11.08 10.75
CA LYS A 57 1.39 -10.65 9.81
C LYS A 57 2.14 -9.43 10.31
N GLU A 58 2.41 -9.35 11.62
CA GLU A 58 3.07 -8.19 12.25
C GLU A 58 4.43 -7.82 11.64
N TYR A 59 5.11 -8.75 10.96
CA TYR A 59 6.32 -8.45 10.20
C TYR A 59 6.12 -7.35 9.14
N LEU A 60 4.90 -7.17 8.61
CA LEU A 60 4.56 -6.08 7.69
C LEU A 60 4.59 -4.70 8.36
N LEU A 61 4.61 -4.64 9.70
CA LEU A 61 4.77 -3.40 10.45
C LEU A 61 6.25 -3.08 10.75
N GLY A 62 7.18 -3.91 10.26
CA GLY A 62 8.61 -3.83 10.51
C GLY A 62 9.09 -4.80 11.59
N SER A 63 10.28 -5.37 11.38
CA SER A 63 10.89 -6.39 12.24
C SER A 63 11.84 -5.79 13.28
N THR A 64 12.48 -4.66 12.98
CA THR A 64 13.33 -3.91 13.93
C THR A 64 12.69 -2.59 14.36
N ALA A 65 13.28 -1.90 15.34
CA ALA A 65 12.79 -0.60 15.78
C ALA A 65 12.96 0.46 14.67
N GLU A 66 14.08 0.44 13.96
CA GLU A 66 14.37 1.30 12.82
C GLU A 66 13.36 1.07 11.70
N GLU A 67 13.11 -0.19 11.35
CA GLU A 67 12.17 -0.53 10.30
C GLU A 67 10.75 -0.11 10.67
N LYS A 68 10.33 -0.34 11.91
CA LYS A 68 9.02 0.13 12.42
C LYS A 68 8.89 1.64 12.31
N ALA A 69 9.94 2.38 12.63
CA ALA A 69 9.94 3.84 12.51
C ALA A 69 9.79 4.29 11.05
N VAL A 70 10.53 3.66 10.12
CA VAL A 70 10.42 3.97 8.68
C VAL A 70 9.02 3.63 8.13
N VAL A 71 8.44 2.50 8.55
CA VAL A 71 7.05 2.15 8.19
C VAL A 71 6.10 3.26 8.66
N GLN A 72 6.19 3.70 9.92
CA GLN A 72 5.32 4.77 10.44
C GLN A 72 5.50 6.09 9.69
N GLN A 73 6.74 6.46 9.36
CA GLN A 73 7.04 7.66 8.55
C GLN A 73 6.29 7.62 7.21
N TRP A 74 6.33 6.49 6.50
CA TRP A 74 5.65 6.35 5.21
C TRP A 74 4.13 6.29 5.33
N LEU A 75 3.60 5.72 6.42
CA LEU A 75 2.17 5.74 6.73
C LEU A 75 1.68 7.17 7.00
N GLU A 76 2.46 7.98 7.73
CA GLU A 76 2.17 9.39 7.94
C GLU A 76 2.26 10.18 6.62
N TYR A 77 3.30 9.94 5.82
CA TYR A 77 3.46 10.54 4.50
C TYR A 77 2.26 10.25 3.59
N ARG A 78 1.74 9.02 3.60
CA ARG A 78 0.54 8.62 2.86
C ARG A 78 -0.67 9.49 3.22
N VAL A 79 -0.95 9.71 4.50
CA VAL A 79 -2.17 10.45 4.91
C VAL A 79 -2.00 11.97 4.85
N THR A 80 -0.78 12.49 5.03
CA THR A 80 -0.53 13.94 5.07
C THR A 80 -0.16 14.52 3.71
N ARG A 81 0.65 13.81 2.91
CA ARG A 81 1.15 14.29 1.61
C ARG A 81 0.34 13.74 0.45
N VAL A 82 0.19 12.41 0.38
CA VAL A 82 -0.47 11.78 -0.77
C VAL A 82 -1.97 12.09 -0.79
N ASP A 83 -2.64 12.01 0.37
CA ASP A 83 -4.08 12.27 0.53
C ASP A 83 -4.44 13.76 0.74
N GLY A 84 -3.47 14.60 1.11
CA GLY A 84 -3.67 16.00 1.52
C GLY A 84 -3.99 17.02 0.42
N HIS A 85 -4.50 16.60 -0.75
CA HIS A 85 -4.69 17.39 -1.97
C HIS A 85 -3.39 17.84 -2.64
N CYS A 86 -2.94 17.06 -3.62
CA CYS A 86 -1.87 17.45 -4.54
C CYS A 86 -2.47 18.07 -5.80
N SER A 87 -2.08 19.30 -6.13
CA SER A 87 -2.23 19.82 -7.49
C SER A 87 -1.45 18.93 -8.49
N LYS A 88 -1.66 19.10 -9.80
CA LYS A 88 -0.93 18.30 -10.79
C LYS A 88 0.59 18.43 -10.66
N ASP A 89 1.06 19.61 -10.29
CA ASP A 89 2.49 19.87 -10.11
C ASP A 89 3.02 19.26 -8.81
N ASP A 90 2.22 19.27 -7.74
CA ASP A 90 2.57 18.59 -6.48
C ASP A 90 2.71 17.06 -6.68
N VAL A 91 1.83 16.45 -7.49
CA VAL A 91 1.93 15.02 -7.81
C VAL A 91 3.22 14.71 -8.56
N ARG A 92 3.65 15.58 -9.48
CA ARG A 92 4.90 15.37 -10.24
C ARG A 92 6.12 15.47 -9.33
N THR A 93 6.16 16.46 -8.45
CA THR A 93 7.25 16.61 -7.47
C THR A 93 7.29 15.41 -6.53
N LEU A 94 6.14 14.99 -6.00
CA LEU A 94 6.00 13.80 -5.16
C LEU A 94 6.57 12.54 -5.84
N LEU A 95 6.21 12.31 -7.11
CA LEU A 95 6.69 11.16 -7.86
C LEU A 95 8.19 11.21 -8.13
N LYS A 96 8.75 12.41 -8.38
CA LYS A 96 10.20 12.59 -8.53
C LYS A 96 10.95 12.27 -7.24
N ASP A 97 10.50 12.84 -6.13
CA ASP A 97 11.12 12.63 -4.81
C ASP A 97 11.06 11.16 -4.41
N LEU A 98 9.92 10.49 -4.66
CA LEU A 98 9.77 9.06 -4.41
C LEU A 98 10.70 8.22 -5.30
N ASN A 99 10.84 8.57 -6.58
CA ASN A 99 11.71 7.84 -7.49
C ASN A 99 13.19 7.96 -7.08
N SER A 100 13.62 9.15 -6.65
CA SER A 100 14.96 9.37 -6.10
C SER A 100 15.14 8.61 -4.77
N TYR A 101 14.14 8.59 -3.90
CA TYR A 101 14.21 7.84 -2.64
C TYR A 101 14.37 6.33 -2.85
N LEU A 102 13.69 5.79 -3.87
CA LEU A 102 13.75 4.39 -4.28
C LEU A 102 14.89 4.11 -5.27
N GLU A 103 15.83 5.03 -5.47
CA GLU A 103 16.93 4.84 -6.41
C GLU A 103 17.75 3.59 -6.04
N ASP A 104 18.06 3.46 -4.77
CA ASP A 104 18.90 2.44 -4.13
C ASP A 104 18.10 1.41 -3.29
N LYS A 105 16.76 1.37 -3.43
CA LYS A 105 15.88 0.52 -2.62
C LYS A 105 14.88 -0.27 -3.47
N VAL A 106 14.57 -1.48 -3.02
CA VAL A 106 13.53 -2.32 -3.63
C VAL A 106 12.16 -1.97 -3.05
N TYR A 107 12.11 -1.74 -1.74
CA TYR A 107 10.92 -1.36 -0.97
C TYR A 107 11.16 -0.08 -0.16
N LEU A 108 10.10 0.49 0.40
CA LEU A 108 10.19 1.74 1.17
C LEU A 108 11.10 1.61 2.41
N THR A 109 11.22 0.42 3.00
CA THR A 109 12.15 0.16 4.10
C THR A 109 13.51 -0.39 3.64
N GLY A 110 13.78 -0.43 2.33
CA GLY A 110 15.00 -0.99 1.74
C GLY A 110 14.72 -2.32 1.04
N TYR A 111 14.79 -3.43 1.79
CA TYR A 111 14.75 -4.80 1.23
C TYR A 111 13.55 -5.64 1.67
N ASN A 112 12.77 -5.15 2.63
CA ASN A 112 11.60 -5.87 3.14
C ASN A 112 10.31 -5.24 2.63
N PHE A 113 9.37 -6.08 2.24
CA PHE A 113 8.03 -5.64 1.87
C PHE A 113 7.19 -5.37 3.13
N THR A 114 6.55 -4.19 3.20
CA THR A 114 5.83 -3.75 4.40
C THR A 114 4.45 -3.18 4.08
N LEU A 115 3.68 -2.87 5.12
CA LEU A 115 2.39 -2.19 5.01
C LEU A 115 2.50 -0.82 4.33
N ALA A 116 3.66 -0.15 4.47
CA ALA A 116 3.92 1.12 3.81
C ALA A 116 3.84 0.98 2.28
N ASP A 117 4.45 -0.06 1.72
CA ASP A 117 4.48 -0.30 0.27
C ASP A 117 3.05 -0.51 -0.27
N ILE A 118 2.26 -1.33 0.44
CA ILE A 118 0.86 -1.64 0.07
C ILE A 118 0.01 -0.36 0.04
N LEU A 119 0.03 0.41 1.14
CA LEU A 119 -0.83 1.58 1.26
C LEU A 119 -0.35 2.73 0.38
N LEU A 120 0.96 2.89 0.18
CA LEU A 120 1.47 3.90 -0.74
C LEU A 120 1.05 3.55 -2.17
N TYR A 121 1.16 2.28 -2.58
CA TYR A 121 0.68 1.82 -3.89
C TYR A 121 -0.79 2.14 -4.12
N TYR A 122 -1.69 1.82 -3.18
CA TYR A 122 -3.11 2.16 -3.29
C TYR A 122 -3.35 3.67 -3.43
N GLY A 123 -2.64 4.48 -2.64
CA GLY A 123 -2.74 5.94 -2.68
C GLY A 123 -2.24 6.52 -4.01
N LEU A 124 -1.20 5.93 -4.60
CA LEU A 124 -0.61 6.38 -5.86
C LEU A 124 -1.40 5.91 -7.09
N HIS A 125 -2.02 4.73 -7.02
CA HIS A 125 -2.73 4.09 -8.13
C HIS A 125 -3.76 5.02 -8.78
N ARG A 126 -4.46 5.86 -8.00
CA ARG A 126 -5.40 6.87 -8.53
C ARG A 126 -4.75 7.92 -9.42
N PHE A 127 -3.50 8.29 -9.15
CA PHE A 127 -2.75 9.25 -9.97
C PHE A 127 -2.23 8.59 -11.24
N ILE A 128 -1.77 7.34 -11.12
CA ILE A 128 -1.29 6.53 -12.24
C ILE A 128 -2.40 6.36 -13.29
N GLN A 129 -3.59 5.92 -12.87
CA GLN A 129 -4.72 5.71 -13.77
C GLN A 129 -5.24 7.02 -14.39
N ARG A 130 -5.26 8.11 -13.61
CA ARG A 130 -5.89 9.36 -14.03
C ARG A 130 -5.03 10.21 -14.96
N GLN A 131 -3.71 10.13 -14.83
CA GLN A 131 -2.84 11.14 -15.42
C GLN A 131 -2.00 10.67 -16.61
N LYS A 132 -1.84 9.35 -16.87
CA LYS A 132 -0.81 8.84 -17.81
C LYS A 132 0.56 9.54 -17.61
N ILE A 133 0.86 10.00 -16.39
CA ILE A 133 2.03 10.85 -16.09
C ILE A 133 3.30 10.01 -15.88
N LEU A 134 3.16 8.71 -15.63
CA LEU A 134 4.32 7.84 -15.47
C LEU A 134 4.95 7.54 -16.84
N THR A 135 6.21 7.93 -16.99
CA THR A 135 7.12 7.44 -18.03
C THR A 135 7.49 5.97 -17.76
N ALA A 136 8.01 5.27 -18.77
CA ALA A 136 8.40 3.86 -18.66
C ALA A 136 9.35 3.60 -17.46
N ASP A 137 10.26 4.53 -17.17
CA ASP A 137 11.21 4.42 -16.06
C ASP A 137 10.52 4.42 -14.69
N ASN A 138 9.54 5.31 -14.48
CA ASN A 138 8.79 5.37 -13.22
C ASN A 138 7.81 4.20 -13.06
N LEU A 139 7.38 3.59 -14.16
CA LEU A 139 6.54 2.40 -14.14
C LEU A 139 7.33 1.17 -13.70
N SER A 140 8.61 1.04 -14.07
CA SER A 140 9.41 -0.16 -13.81
C SER A 140 9.47 -0.53 -12.32
N LYS A 141 9.84 0.41 -11.44
CA LYS A 141 9.98 0.16 -9.99
C LYS A 141 8.64 -0.02 -9.27
N LEU A 142 7.66 0.81 -9.58
CA LEU A 142 6.29 0.66 -9.05
C LEU A 142 5.61 -0.63 -9.55
N SER A 143 5.93 -1.07 -10.78
CA SER A 143 5.45 -2.34 -11.33
C SER A 143 6.12 -3.54 -10.65
N GLN A 144 7.36 -3.40 -10.18
CA GLN A 144 8.04 -4.41 -9.39
C GLN A 144 7.37 -4.58 -8.02
N GLN A 145 7.04 -3.48 -7.33
CA GLN A 145 6.27 -3.52 -6.07
C GLN A 145 4.85 -4.07 -6.26
N ARG A 146 4.21 -3.76 -7.41
CA ARG A 146 2.92 -4.34 -7.79
C ARG A 146 3.03 -5.85 -8.01
N TRP A 147 4.06 -6.30 -8.74
CA TRP A 147 4.29 -7.72 -9.02
C TRP A 147 4.58 -8.50 -7.73
N THR A 148 5.35 -7.95 -6.79
CA THR A 148 5.60 -8.61 -5.49
C THR A 148 4.33 -8.70 -4.66
N PHE A 149 3.46 -7.69 -4.69
CA PHE A 149 2.17 -7.73 -4.00
C PHE A 149 1.22 -8.76 -4.63
N GLU A 150 1.12 -8.80 -5.96
CA GLU A 150 0.30 -9.77 -6.71
C GLU A 150 0.83 -11.21 -6.51
N THR A 151 2.15 -11.43 -6.55
CA THR A 151 2.75 -12.76 -6.29
C THR A 151 2.66 -13.18 -4.82
N THR A 152 2.64 -12.24 -3.86
CA THR A 152 2.35 -12.54 -2.46
C THR A 152 0.86 -12.88 -2.25
N GLN A 153 -0.05 -12.36 -3.08
CA GLN A 153 -1.46 -12.77 -3.13
C GLN A 153 -1.66 -14.16 -3.76
N ASP A 154 -0.89 -14.51 -4.80
CA ASP A 154 -1.08 -15.70 -5.65
C ASP A 154 -0.37 -16.99 -5.17
N ASN A 155 -0.09 -17.14 -3.87
CA ASN A 155 0.18 -18.48 -3.30
C ASN A 155 -1.06 -19.40 -3.29
N VAL A 156 -2.07 -19.10 -4.12
CA VAL A 156 -3.09 -20.02 -4.61
C VAL A 156 -2.79 -20.31 -6.08
N LYS A 157 -2.11 -21.46 -6.28
CA LYS A 157 -1.88 -22.23 -7.53
C LYS A 157 -0.59 -21.93 -8.31
N ARG A 158 0.47 -22.63 -7.91
CA ARG A 158 1.49 -23.18 -8.82
C ARG A 158 0.79 -23.97 -9.95
N SER A 159 0.88 -23.50 -11.20
CA SER A 159 0.92 -24.40 -12.38
C SER A 159 1.22 -23.77 -13.74
N ASP A 160 1.31 -22.44 -13.94
CA ASP A 160 1.36 -21.91 -15.33
C ASP A 160 2.42 -20.81 -15.62
N ILE A 161 3.49 -20.71 -14.83
CA ILE A 161 4.49 -19.62 -14.97
C ILE A 161 5.67 -19.95 -15.90
N ASP A 162 5.89 -21.22 -16.26
CA ASP A 162 7.03 -21.61 -17.12
C ASP A 162 6.95 -21.05 -18.55
N THR A 163 5.79 -20.56 -18.99
CA THR A 163 5.61 -20.07 -20.36
C THR A 163 6.03 -18.61 -20.55
N VAL A 164 6.07 -17.78 -19.49
CA VAL A 164 6.28 -16.33 -19.63
C VAL A 164 7.74 -15.90 -19.41
N VAL A 165 8.54 -16.72 -18.71
CA VAL A 165 9.98 -16.45 -18.47
C VAL A 165 10.82 -16.53 -19.76
N SER A 166 10.30 -17.07 -20.85
CA SER A 166 11.00 -17.16 -22.14
C SER A 166 10.94 -15.88 -23.00
N SER A 167 10.22 -14.83 -22.58
CA SER A 167 9.82 -13.74 -23.49
C SER A 167 10.33 -12.33 -23.15
N CYS A 168 11.14 -12.13 -22.12
CA CYS A 168 11.75 -10.81 -21.87
C CYS A 168 13.18 -10.74 -22.42
N PRO A 169 13.51 -9.75 -23.28
CA PRO A 169 14.86 -9.58 -23.81
C PRO A 169 15.81 -9.03 -22.72
N ARG A 170 17.07 -9.47 -22.80
CA ARG A 170 18.18 -9.07 -21.91
C ARG A 170 18.53 -7.60 -22.06
#